data_AF-A0A7C3NPE3-F1
#
_entry.id   AF-A0A7C3NPE3-F1
#
_cell.length_a   1.000
_cell.length_b   1.000
_cell.length_c   1.000
_cell.angle_alpha   90.00
_cell.angle_beta   90.00
_cell.angle_gamma   90.00
#
_symmetry.space_group_name_H-M   'P 1'
#
loop_
_entity.id
_entity.type
_entity.pdbx_description
1 polymer ?
#
loop_
_entity_poly.entity_id
_entity_poly.type
_entity_poly.pdbx_seq_one_letter_code
_entity_poly.pdbx_strand_id
1 'polypeptide(L)'
;MKFARVLRVAILLKAILWLAVFSIAHVSESVHAQGVAPAVLDEIEGELEILHEDTPRGGRNSYFLKTGERRLSLNFAKDAPTDLTSGTQIRVRGVRTNNTLALQSDGGSVQVLSLPALNTLGEQRTLVILVNFQDKPTEQPWTVEQVRNLVFDTTSEFFRENSYQQTWLSGDIAGWYTIPFTSTICDVFAIANYAKEAATTAGYSLAAYSRYVYAFPQNACGGQGVGTIGGSPSEAWIIGSLDLKVLSHELGHNLGLYHSRALDCGQSVLGTNCSVFEYGDRIDTMGNVSAGHFNAYQKERLGWLDYGTSPFITTVQENGLFTIEPLETVGRGPKALAILKSTDAITGQQTWYYVEYRQAVGFDSFLDTNANVLNGIVVHTGSPSDGNSSYLLDMTPASASQNWSDWSDPALVAGRSFHDPTSGVTISTVSTSSVEAVVSVNFAAPACVHANPSLTISPKQSQGVVAGTAVTYTVSVTNNDPSNCLASSFALQTGLPSGWTGVFSSSTVTVNPATKAFITLKVTSPVAANRGTYNFSVSATNTAAATFAASTTATYVIKRK
;
A
#
# COMPACT_ATOMS: atom_id res chain seq x y z
N MET A 1 0.96 53.11 39.68
CA MET A 1 2.08 54.05 39.43
C MET A 1 3.37 53.46 40.01
N LYS A 2 4.49 53.44 39.26
CA LYS A 2 5.91 53.38 39.71
C LYS A 2 6.32 52.22 40.67
N PHE A 3 7.37 51.40 40.46
CA PHE A 3 8.59 51.46 39.62
C PHE A 3 9.12 50.05 39.17
N ALA A 4 9.84 50.00 38.03
CA ALA A 4 10.93 49.11 37.53
C ALA A 4 11.20 47.70 38.17
N ARG A 5 11.53 46.57 37.48
CA ARG A 5 12.07 46.19 36.13
C ARG A 5 13.56 46.51 35.83
N VAL A 6 14.44 45.49 35.66
CA VAL A 6 15.71 45.40 34.84
C VAL A 6 16.56 44.13 35.23
N LEU A 7 17.67 43.70 34.59
CA LEU A 7 17.81 43.04 33.26
C LEU A 7 19.23 42.40 33.02
N ARG A 8 19.31 41.09 32.68
CA ARG A 8 20.31 40.38 31.77
C ARG A 8 21.87 40.45 31.95
N VAL A 9 22.51 39.26 31.71
CA VAL A 9 23.68 38.94 30.79
C VAL A 9 25.17 38.82 31.24
N ALA A 10 25.87 37.84 30.61
CA ALA A 10 27.33 37.55 30.43
C ALA A 10 28.18 37.07 31.64
N ILE A 11 29.10 36.07 31.64
CA ILE A 11 29.98 35.29 30.70
C ILE A 11 31.51 35.62 30.87
N LEU A 12 32.39 34.58 30.81
CA LEU A 12 33.88 34.52 30.91
C LEU A 12 34.46 34.49 32.37
N LEU A 13 35.62 33.87 32.71
CA LEU A 13 36.79 33.36 31.95
C LEU A 13 37.54 32.18 32.67
N LYS A 14 38.42 31.48 31.90
CA LYS A 14 39.32 30.30 32.13
C LYS A 14 40.20 30.33 33.43
N ALA A 15 40.90 29.28 33.92
CA ALA A 15 41.71 28.25 33.20
C ALA A 15 42.23 27.02 34.03
N ILE A 16 42.36 25.86 33.35
CA ILE A 16 43.54 24.93 33.22
C ILE A 16 44.30 24.40 34.47
N LEU A 17 44.38 23.05 34.64
CA LEU A 17 45.63 22.23 34.50
C LEU A 17 45.32 20.69 34.43
N TRP A 18 46.32 19.88 34.05
CA TRP A 18 46.24 18.49 33.57
C TRP A 18 46.96 17.47 34.49
N LEU A 19 46.44 16.23 34.53
CA LEU A 19 47.12 14.92 34.69
C LEU A 19 48.22 14.67 35.76
N ALA A 20 47.96 13.69 36.64
CA ALA A 20 48.96 12.71 37.12
C ALA A 20 48.27 11.39 37.58
N VAL A 21 48.94 10.25 37.38
CA VAL A 21 48.49 8.87 37.68
C VAL A 21 49.26 8.34 38.90
N PHE A 22 48.67 7.45 39.74
CA PHE A 22 49.25 6.17 40.24
C PHE A 22 48.44 5.48 41.36
N SER A 23 47.92 4.27 41.05
CA SER A 23 48.00 3.00 41.83
C SER A 23 47.32 2.72 43.21
N ILE A 24 46.78 1.48 43.31
CA ILE A 24 46.58 0.59 44.50
C ILE A 24 45.42 1.02 45.45
N ALA A 25 44.50 0.16 45.95
CA ALA A 25 44.20 -1.28 45.75
C ALA A 25 42.71 -1.61 46.06
N HIS A 26 42.31 -2.88 45.91
CA HIS A 26 40.96 -3.44 46.14
C HIS A 26 40.35 -3.13 47.52
N VAL A 27 39.03 -2.91 47.59
CA VAL A 27 38.04 -3.97 47.93
C VAL A 27 36.73 -3.67 47.17
N SER A 28 36.16 -4.66 46.47
CA SER A 28 34.79 -4.59 45.95
C SER A 28 34.12 -5.96 46.12
N GLU A 29 33.06 -6.03 46.91
CA GLU A 29 32.32 -7.26 47.16
C GLU A 29 31.58 -7.75 45.91
N SER A 30 31.55 -9.06 45.71
CA SER A 30 31.05 -9.72 44.51
C SER A 30 29.54 -9.94 44.54
N VAL A 31 28.78 -8.91 44.13
CA VAL A 31 27.37 -9.11 43.74
C VAL A 31 27.32 -10.04 42.52
N HIS A 32 26.76 -11.23 42.70
CA HIS A 32 26.52 -12.17 41.60
C HIS A 32 25.50 -11.59 40.62
N ALA A 33 25.99 -11.06 39.50
CA ALA A 33 25.15 -10.87 38.33
C ALA A 33 24.73 -12.26 37.82
N GLN A 34 23.44 -12.59 37.91
CA GLN A 34 22.89 -13.73 37.17
C GLN A 34 23.16 -13.49 35.68
N GLY A 35 23.86 -14.43 35.05
CA GLY A 35 24.36 -14.24 33.69
C GLY A 35 23.21 -14.06 32.70
N VAL A 36 23.15 -12.90 32.06
CA VAL A 36 22.45 -12.75 30.78
C VAL A 36 23.16 -13.67 29.80
N ALA A 37 22.46 -14.68 29.29
CA ALA A 37 23.02 -15.58 28.28
C ALA A 37 23.50 -14.74 27.08
N PRO A 38 24.67 -15.04 26.49
CA PRO A 38 25.22 -14.24 25.41
C PRO A 38 24.26 -14.21 24.23
N ALA A 39 24.00 -13.02 23.72
CA ALA A 39 23.23 -12.77 22.50
C ALA A 39 23.90 -13.49 21.32
N VAL A 40 23.28 -14.57 20.82
CA VAL A 40 23.75 -15.29 19.64
C VAL A 40 23.07 -14.70 18.40
N LEU A 41 23.86 -14.39 17.37
CA LEU A 41 23.33 -14.10 16.04
C LEU A 41 23.00 -15.45 15.38
N ASP A 42 21.72 -15.80 15.38
CA ASP A 42 21.20 -17.03 14.79
C ASP A 42 20.66 -16.76 13.39
N GLU A 43 20.78 -17.78 12.53
CA GLU A 43 20.08 -17.89 11.26
C GLU A 43 19.27 -19.18 11.29
N ILE A 44 17.94 -19.07 11.19
CA ILE A 44 17.01 -20.16 11.45
C ILE A 44 15.98 -20.25 10.32
N GLU A 45 15.71 -21.46 9.84
CA GLU A 45 14.65 -21.74 8.88
C GLU A 45 13.41 -22.30 9.57
N GLY A 46 12.24 -21.98 9.03
CA GLY A 46 10.98 -22.54 9.51
C GLY A 46 9.76 -21.93 8.84
N GLU A 47 8.60 -22.37 9.30
CA GLU A 47 7.31 -21.86 8.87
C GLU A 47 6.95 -20.62 9.68
N LEU A 48 6.61 -19.54 8.99
CA LEU A 48 6.02 -18.34 9.56
C LEU A 48 4.59 -18.62 10.02
N GLU A 49 4.27 -18.18 11.23
CA GLU A 49 2.91 -18.10 11.74
C GLU A 49 2.63 -16.66 12.19
N ILE A 50 1.55 -16.09 11.67
CA ILE A 50 1.09 -14.74 11.99
C ILE A 50 -0.25 -14.88 12.69
N LEU A 51 -0.32 -14.46 13.95
CA LEU A 51 -1.54 -14.42 14.74
C LEU A 51 -2.07 -12.99 14.79
N HIS A 52 -3.34 -12.80 14.46
CA HIS A 52 -4.09 -11.59 14.73
C HIS A 52 -4.91 -11.76 16.01
N GLU A 53 -4.79 -10.83 16.96
CA GLU A 53 -5.59 -10.75 18.19
C GLU A 53 -6.47 -9.50 18.12
N ASP A 54 -7.79 -9.68 18.18
CA ASP A 54 -8.74 -8.59 18.38
C ASP A 54 -8.62 -8.06 19.81
N THR A 55 -8.64 -6.74 19.99
CA THR A 55 -8.71 -6.13 21.32
C THR A 55 -9.66 -4.94 21.36
N PRO A 56 -10.18 -4.55 22.54
CA PRO A 56 -11.01 -3.34 22.69
C PRO A 56 -10.29 -2.02 22.34
N ARG A 57 -9.00 -2.07 21.96
CA ARG A 57 -8.18 -0.93 21.52
C ARG A 57 -7.74 -1.02 20.05
N GLY A 58 -8.17 -2.04 19.31
CA GLY A 58 -7.70 -2.35 17.96
C GLY A 58 -7.07 -3.74 17.86
N GLY A 59 -6.71 -4.14 16.64
CA GLY A 59 -6.03 -5.39 16.34
C GLY A 59 -4.55 -5.40 16.70
N ARG A 60 -4.00 -6.61 16.92
CA ARG A 60 -2.58 -6.82 17.16
C ARG A 60 -2.05 -8.05 16.42
N ASN A 61 -1.05 -7.83 15.56
CA ASN A 61 -0.27 -8.90 14.95
C ASN A 61 0.84 -9.40 15.90
N SER A 62 0.99 -10.73 16.01
CA SER A 62 2.10 -11.40 16.68
C SER A 62 2.71 -12.44 15.73
N TYR A 63 4.03 -12.45 15.61
CA TYR A 63 4.75 -13.21 14.59
C TYR A 63 5.58 -14.32 15.24
N PHE A 64 5.60 -15.50 14.63
CA PHE A 64 6.28 -16.67 15.18
C PHE A 64 6.93 -17.52 14.08
N LEU A 65 8.01 -18.22 14.44
CA LEU A 65 8.66 -19.22 13.59
C LEU A 65 8.49 -20.61 14.20
N LYS A 66 7.85 -21.52 13.45
CA LYS A 66 7.81 -22.97 13.76
C LYS A 66 9.01 -23.64 13.11
N THR A 67 9.88 -24.25 13.92
CA THR A 67 11.11 -24.92 13.48
C THR A 67 11.26 -26.25 14.23
N GLY A 68 10.86 -27.35 13.58
CA GLY A 68 10.67 -28.64 14.24
C GLY A 68 9.62 -28.53 15.35
N GLU A 69 9.92 -29.05 16.53
CA GLU A 69 9.04 -28.95 17.72
C GLU A 69 9.10 -27.58 18.43
N ARG A 70 9.91 -26.62 17.94
CA ARG A 70 10.10 -25.32 18.59
C ARG A 70 9.28 -24.23 17.91
N ARG A 71 8.75 -23.33 18.73
CA ARG A 71 8.04 -22.12 18.32
C ARG A 71 8.76 -20.90 18.91
N LEU A 72 9.22 -19.98 18.06
CA LEU A 72 9.99 -18.80 18.45
C LEU A 72 9.17 -17.53 18.17
N SER A 73 9.08 -16.61 19.13
CA SER A 73 8.52 -15.27 18.91
C SER A 73 9.46 -14.45 18.04
N LEU A 74 8.94 -13.85 16.97
CA LEU A 74 9.68 -12.95 16.09
C LEU A 74 9.33 -11.51 16.46
N ASN A 75 10.33 -10.77 16.96
CA ASN A 75 10.17 -9.40 17.39
C ASN A 75 10.91 -8.47 16.43
N PHE A 76 10.16 -7.79 15.56
CA PHE A 76 10.70 -6.81 14.61
C PHE A 76 11.02 -5.48 15.31
N ALA A 77 12.13 -4.85 14.92
CA ALA A 77 12.58 -3.59 15.49
C ALA A 77 11.67 -2.39 15.12
N LYS A 78 10.99 -2.47 13.98
CA LYS A 78 9.98 -1.51 13.51
C LYS A 78 8.84 -2.27 12.82
N ASP A 79 8.72 -2.14 11.50
CA ASP A 79 7.64 -2.76 10.73
C ASP A 79 7.93 -4.25 10.49
N ALA A 80 6.90 -5.07 10.51
CA ALA A 80 6.95 -6.49 10.18
C ALA A 80 6.41 -6.72 8.76
N PRO A 81 6.75 -7.84 8.08
CA PRO A 81 6.18 -8.16 6.77
C PRO A 81 4.66 -8.31 6.83
N THR A 82 3.96 -7.61 5.92
CA THR A 82 2.49 -7.63 5.78
C THR A 82 2.03 -8.16 4.42
N ASP A 83 2.97 -8.49 3.53
CA ASP A 83 2.80 -9.23 2.28
C ASP A 83 2.77 -10.76 2.50
N LEU A 84 3.24 -11.24 3.65
CA LEU A 84 3.33 -12.66 3.98
C LEU A 84 2.12 -13.18 4.74
N THR A 85 1.86 -14.49 4.62
CA THR A 85 0.83 -15.21 5.41
C THR A 85 1.44 -16.38 6.17
N SER A 86 0.70 -16.90 7.15
CA SER A 86 1.02 -18.14 7.85
C SER A 86 1.18 -19.30 6.87
N GLY A 87 2.17 -20.18 7.10
CA GLY A 87 2.55 -21.24 6.16
C GLY A 87 3.72 -20.86 5.24
N THR A 88 4.12 -19.59 5.18
CA THR A 88 5.30 -19.14 4.42
C THR A 88 6.57 -19.74 5.01
N GLN A 89 7.37 -20.43 4.19
CA GLN A 89 8.69 -20.89 4.62
C GLN A 89 9.67 -19.72 4.52
N ILE A 90 10.30 -19.37 5.63
CA ILE A 90 11.24 -18.27 5.73
C ILE A 90 12.55 -18.71 6.39
N ARG A 91 13.62 -18.04 6.02
CA ARG A 91 14.88 -17.99 6.77
C ARG A 91 14.96 -16.64 7.47
N VAL A 92 15.13 -16.64 8.79
CA VAL A 92 15.26 -15.43 9.60
C VAL A 92 16.64 -15.32 10.20
N ARG A 93 17.17 -14.10 10.23
CA ARG A 93 18.48 -13.78 10.79
C ARG A 93 18.35 -12.69 11.84
N GLY A 94 18.71 -13.01 13.09
CA GLY A 94 18.44 -12.15 14.23
C GLY A 94 19.20 -12.51 15.49
N VAL A 95 19.02 -11.70 16.53
CA VAL A 95 19.62 -11.94 17.85
C VAL A 95 18.66 -12.77 18.69
N ARG A 96 19.08 -13.97 19.11
CA ARG A 96 18.26 -14.86 19.93
C ARG A 96 18.44 -14.60 21.41
N THR A 97 17.31 -14.56 22.13
CA THR A 97 17.23 -14.63 23.59
C THR A 97 16.08 -15.55 23.99
N ASN A 98 16.38 -16.67 24.65
CA ASN A 98 15.40 -17.71 25.03
C ASN A 98 14.59 -18.23 23.81
N ASN A 99 13.28 -18.00 23.80
CA ASN A 99 12.35 -18.33 22.70
C ASN A 99 11.95 -17.10 21.87
N THR A 100 12.70 -16.00 21.95
CA THR A 100 12.48 -14.79 21.15
C THR A 100 13.67 -14.55 20.24
N LEU A 101 13.39 -14.15 18.99
CA LEU A 101 14.37 -13.71 18.01
C LEU A 101 14.09 -12.24 17.67
N ALA A 102 15.05 -11.36 17.96
CA ALA A 102 14.97 -9.95 17.60
C ALA A 102 15.48 -9.74 16.17
N LEU A 103 14.65 -9.15 15.33
CA LEU A 103 14.86 -8.94 13.89
C LEU A 103 14.95 -7.45 13.55
N GLN A 104 15.77 -7.11 12.56
CA GLN A 104 15.73 -5.78 11.94
C GLN A 104 14.55 -5.68 10.96
N SER A 105 14.15 -4.45 10.65
CA SER A 105 13.09 -4.13 9.68
C SER A 105 13.66 -3.48 8.41
N ASP A 106 14.91 -3.80 8.06
CA ASP A 106 15.65 -3.25 6.91
C ASP A 106 15.57 -4.12 5.65
N GLY A 107 14.73 -5.16 5.67
CA GLY A 107 14.62 -6.17 4.61
C GLY A 107 15.74 -7.23 4.62
N GLY A 108 16.77 -7.10 5.46
CA GLY A 108 17.88 -8.06 5.55
C GLY A 108 17.67 -9.21 6.54
N SER A 109 16.71 -9.08 7.46
CA SER A 109 16.46 -10.06 8.54
C SER A 109 15.49 -11.20 8.18
N VAL A 110 14.78 -11.12 7.06
CA VAL A 110 13.82 -12.16 6.60
C VAL A 110 14.04 -12.45 5.12
N GLN A 111 14.28 -13.71 4.79
CA GLN A 111 14.33 -14.23 3.43
C GLN A 111 13.17 -15.20 3.22
N VAL A 112 12.30 -14.93 2.23
CA VAL A 112 11.27 -15.88 1.80
C VAL A 112 11.92 -17.03 1.04
N LEU A 113 11.63 -18.26 1.45
CA LEU A 113 12.09 -19.50 0.79
C LEU A 113 11.01 -20.06 -0.13
N SER A 114 9.76 -20.08 0.34
CA SER A 114 8.58 -20.38 -0.48
C SER A 114 7.31 -19.81 0.15
N LEU A 115 6.37 -19.39 -0.70
CA LEU A 115 5.01 -18.98 -0.30
C LEU A 115 4.10 -20.23 -0.20
N PRO A 116 3.07 -20.20 0.68
CA PRO A 116 2.04 -21.25 0.68
C PRO A 116 1.17 -21.15 -0.57
N ALA A 117 0.50 -22.24 -0.93
CA ALA A 117 -0.53 -22.20 -1.96
C ALA A 117 -1.74 -21.40 -1.46
N LEU A 118 -2.37 -20.63 -2.36
CA LEU A 118 -3.58 -19.87 -2.03
C LEU A 118 -4.74 -20.85 -1.69
N ASN A 119 -5.17 -20.84 -0.44
CA ASN A 119 -6.23 -21.72 0.08
C ASN A 119 -7.49 -20.89 0.40
N THR A 120 -8.07 -20.27 -0.62
CA THR A 120 -9.20 -19.34 -0.50
C THR A 120 -10.41 -19.72 -1.35
N LEU A 121 -10.28 -20.74 -2.19
CA LEU A 121 -11.26 -21.22 -3.15
C LEU A 121 -11.60 -22.70 -2.87
N GLY A 122 -12.80 -23.12 -3.25
CA GLY A 122 -13.30 -24.48 -3.06
C GLY A 122 -13.75 -24.78 -1.63
N GLU A 123 -13.88 -26.08 -1.34
CA GLU A 123 -14.31 -26.58 -0.04
C GLU A 123 -13.29 -26.28 1.07
N GLN A 124 -13.77 -25.62 2.13
CA GLN A 124 -12.99 -25.31 3.32
C GLN A 124 -13.35 -26.27 4.45
N ARG A 125 -12.68 -27.44 4.48
CA ARG A 125 -12.87 -28.48 5.50
C ARG A 125 -12.49 -27.96 6.89
N THR A 126 -13.49 -27.72 7.73
CA THR A 126 -13.35 -27.07 9.04
C THR A 126 -13.77 -28.01 10.16
N LEU A 127 -12.93 -28.16 11.19
CA LEU A 127 -13.30 -28.81 12.44
C LEU A 127 -13.52 -27.75 13.51
N VAL A 128 -14.75 -27.64 13.99
CA VAL A 128 -15.07 -26.78 15.14
C VAL A 128 -14.96 -27.63 16.41
N ILE A 129 -14.19 -27.17 17.40
CA ILE A 129 -13.98 -27.86 18.66
C ILE A 129 -14.52 -26.99 19.79
N LEU A 130 -15.53 -27.49 20.49
CA LEU A 130 -16.14 -26.79 21.63
C LEU A 130 -15.41 -27.18 22.90
N VAL A 131 -14.89 -26.21 23.65
CA VAL A 131 -14.17 -26.48 24.91
C VAL A 131 -14.60 -25.58 26.05
N ASN A 132 -14.72 -26.16 27.24
CA ASN A 132 -14.89 -25.41 28.48
C ASN A 132 -13.77 -25.74 29.48
N PHE A 133 -13.68 -24.93 30.52
CA PHE A 133 -12.52 -24.90 31.41
C PHE A 133 -12.72 -25.74 32.67
N GLN A 134 -11.63 -26.21 33.27
CA GLN A 134 -11.68 -27.05 34.49
C GLN A 134 -12.37 -26.38 35.68
N ASP A 135 -12.31 -25.03 35.75
CA ASP A 135 -12.98 -24.19 36.74
C ASP A 135 -14.43 -23.83 36.37
N LYS A 136 -14.84 -24.13 35.13
CA LYS A 136 -16.18 -23.88 34.56
C LYS A 136 -16.68 -25.09 33.73
N PRO A 137 -16.69 -26.32 34.27
CA PRO A 137 -16.88 -27.54 33.48
C PRO A 137 -18.30 -27.71 32.89
N THR A 138 -19.27 -26.93 33.36
CA THR A 138 -20.66 -26.92 32.87
C THR A 138 -21.02 -25.71 32.02
N GLU A 139 -20.08 -24.78 31.79
CA GLU A 139 -20.35 -23.58 31.01
C GLU A 139 -20.33 -23.93 29.51
N GLN A 140 -21.53 -24.07 28.95
CA GLN A 140 -21.79 -24.47 27.56
C GLN A 140 -22.84 -23.52 26.95
N PRO A 141 -22.47 -22.27 26.61
CA PRO A 141 -23.42 -21.22 26.19
C PRO A 141 -24.14 -21.51 24.86
N TRP A 142 -23.64 -22.48 24.07
CA TRP A 142 -24.20 -22.85 22.76
C TRP A 142 -24.38 -24.37 22.66
N THR A 143 -25.48 -24.78 22.06
CA THR A 143 -25.69 -26.19 21.67
C THR A 143 -24.89 -26.51 20.40
N VAL A 144 -24.46 -27.77 20.25
CA VAL A 144 -23.75 -28.26 19.05
C VAL A 144 -24.51 -27.94 17.76
N GLU A 145 -25.84 -27.98 17.79
CA GLU A 145 -26.70 -27.67 16.65
C GLU A 145 -26.70 -26.17 16.30
N GLN A 146 -26.73 -25.27 17.29
CA GLN A 146 -26.57 -23.84 17.04
C GLN A 146 -25.22 -23.52 16.39
N VAL A 147 -24.14 -24.15 16.86
CA VAL A 147 -22.81 -23.97 16.24
C VAL A 147 -22.78 -24.55 14.82
N ARG A 148 -23.34 -25.74 14.61
CA ARG A 148 -23.43 -26.38 13.29
C ARG A 148 -24.11 -25.48 12.27
N ASN A 149 -25.29 -24.96 12.59
CA ASN A 149 -26.12 -24.21 11.64
C ASN A 149 -25.55 -22.80 11.39
N LEU A 150 -24.92 -22.20 12.42
CA LEU A 150 -24.22 -20.93 12.24
C LEU A 150 -22.97 -21.09 11.36
N VAL A 151 -22.12 -22.09 11.59
CA VAL A 151 -20.87 -22.28 10.84
C VAL A 151 -21.13 -22.84 9.44
N PHE A 152 -21.87 -23.94 9.31
CA PHE A 152 -21.98 -24.67 8.05
C PHE A 152 -23.16 -24.27 7.17
N ASP A 153 -24.16 -23.57 7.70
CA ASP A 153 -25.19 -22.93 6.87
C ASP A 153 -24.90 -21.42 6.74
N THR A 154 -25.07 -20.65 7.81
CA THR A 154 -25.09 -19.17 7.75
C THR A 154 -23.75 -18.58 7.29
N THR A 155 -22.64 -18.93 7.95
CA THR A 155 -21.30 -18.44 7.59
C THR A 155 -20.79 -19.09 6.30
N SER A 156 -21.26 -20.29 5.96
CA SER A 156 -20.96 -20.93 4.67
C SER A 156 -21.61 -20.16 3.51
N GLU A 157 -22.89 -19.76 3.65
CA GLU A 157 -23.57 -18.91 2.67
C GLU A 157 -22.97 -17.50 2.59
N PHE A 158 -22.49 -16.92 3.70
CA PHE A 158 -21.71 -15.68 3.67
C PHE A 158 -20.50 -15.79 2.74
N PHE A 159 -19.73 -16.87 2.86
CA PHE A 159 -18.59 -17.11 1.99
C PHE A 159 -18.98 -17.43 0.55
N ARG A 160 -20.09 -18.17 0.33
CA ARG A 160 -20.63 -18.42 -1.01
C ARG A 160 -21.05 -17.13 -1.71
N GLU A 161 -21.76 -16.24 -1.03
CA GLU A 161 -22.20 -14.97 -1.60
C GLU A 161 -21.00 -14.06 -1.90
N ASN A 162 -20.08 -13.90 -0.94
CA ASN A 162 -18.90 -13.04 -1.10
C ASN A 162 -17.95 -13.50 -2.22
N SER A 163 -17.78 -14.81 -2.39
CA SER A 163 -16.85 -15.44 -3.34
C SER A 163 -17.44 -15.73 -4.73
N TYR A 164 -18.68 -15.30 -5.00
CA TYR A 164 -19.41 -15.65 -6.22
C TYR A 164 -19.56 -17.17 -6.43
N GLN A 165 -19.95 -17.87 -5.36
CA GLN A 165 -20.17 -19.33 -5.25
C GLN A 165 -18.90 -20.20 -5.33
N GLN A 166 -17.71 -19.61 -5.20
CA GLN A 166 -16.44 -20.32 -5.37
C GLN A 166 -15.90 -20.92 -4.06
N THR A 167 -16.35 -20.46 -2.89
CA THR A 167 -15.85 -20.88 -1.57
C THR A 167 -16.99 -21.19 -0.62
N TRP A 168 -16.88 -22.29 0.13
CA TRP A 168 -17.88 -22.70 1.13
C TRP A 168 -17.23 -23.47 2.28
N LEU A 169 -17.87 -23.47 3.45
CA LEU A 169 -17.45 -24.26 4.60
C LEU A 169 -18.13 -25.63 4.57
N SER A 170 -17.41 -26.67 4.98
CA SER A 170 -17.99 -27.98 5.31
C SER A 170 -17.18 -28.63 6.43
N GLY A 171 -17.74 -29.61 7.12
CA GLY A 171 -17.02 -30.31 8.18
C GLY A 171 -17.89 -30.68 9.36
N ASP A 172 -17.25 -30.63 10.53
CA ASP A 172 -17.67 -31.39 11.68
C ASP A 172 -17.55 -30.55 12.97
N ILE A 173 -18.46 -30.81 13.92
CA ILE A 173 -18.44 -30.19 15.26
C ILE A 173 -18.01 -31.26 16.27
N ALA A 174 -16.77 -31.17 16.75
CA ALA A 174 -16.35 -31.87 17.93
C ALA A 174 -16.97 -31.19 19.16
N GLY A 175 -17.81 -31.95 19.88
CA GLY A 175 -18.64 -31.44 20.97
C GLY A 175 -17.85 -30.97 22.21
N TRP A 176 -18.58 -30.54 23.24
CA TRP A 176 -18.00 -29.93 24.44
C TRP A 176 -17.04 -30.85 25.19
N TYR A 177 -15.76 -30.45 25.26
CA TYR A 177 -14.74 -31.06 26.11
C TYR A 177 -14.32 -30.14 27.25
N THR A 178 -14.24 -30.66 28.47
CA THR A 178 -13.60 -29.95 29.59
C THR A 178 -12.09 -30.13 29.49
N ILE A 179 -11.36 -29.09 29.11
CA ILE A 179 -9.91 -29.12 29.00
C ILE A 179 -9.24 -28.86 30.37
N PRO A 180 -8.04 -29.42 30.63
CA PRO A 180 -7.28 -29.21 31.87
C PRO A 180 -6.60 -27.82 31.89
N PHE A 181 -7.39 -26.78 31.66
CA PHE A 181 -6.96 -25.38 31.59
C PHE A 181 -7.98 -24.49 32.31
N THR A 182 -7.55 -23.32 32.79
CA THR A 182 -8.40 -22.39 33.56
C THR A 182 -8.87 -21.21 32.72
N SER A 183 -10.10 -20.75 32.94
CA SER A 183 -10.63 -19.54 32.32
C SER A 183 -9.91 -18.25 32.74
N THR A 184 -9.11 -18.29 33.81
CA THR A 184 -8.41 -17.14 34.37
C THR A 184 -7.12 -16.75 33.64
N ILE A 185 -6.72 -17.49 32.60
CA ILE A 185 -5.50 -17.25 31.81
C ILE A 185 -5.87 -17.11 30.33
N CYS A 186 -5.31 -16.11 29.66
CA CYS A 186 -5.34 -16.00 28.20
C CYS A 186 -4.08 -16.66 27.60
N ASP A 187 -4.22 -17.92 27.18
CA ASP A 187 -3.25 -18.60 26.33
C ASP A 187 -4.00 -19.43 25.28
N VAL A 188 -4.24 -18.81 24.12
CA VAL A 188 -4.96 -19.43 23.01
C VAL A 188 -4.24 -20.68 22.47
N PHE A 189 -2.91 -20.75 22.56
CA PHE A 189 -2.14 -21.90 22.10
C PHE A 189 -2.29 -23.10 23.03
N ALA A 190 -2.29 -22.88 24.34
CA ALA A 190 -2.62 -23.93 25.31
C ALA A 190 -4.05 -24.47 25.09
N ILE A 191 -5.03 -23.58 24.89
CA ILE A 191 -6.43 -23.95 24.60
C ILE A 191 -6.51 -24.78 23.32
N ALA A 192 -5.87 -24.34 22.22
CA ALA A 192 -5.85 -25.06 20.95
C ALA A 192 -5.22 -26.45 21.07
N ASN A 193 -4.12 -26.59 21.82
CA ASN A 193 -3.45 -27.87 22.01
C ASN A 193 -4.34 -28.87 22.76
N TYR A 194 -4.94 -28.47 23.89
CA TYR A 194 -5.86 -29.34 24.62
C TYR A 194 -7.14 -29.65 23.84
N ALA A 195 -7.65 -28.70 23.06
CA ALA A 195 -8.80 -28.92 22.18
C ALA A 195 -8.50 -29.96 21.08
N LYS A 196 -7.34 -29.84 20.41
CA LYS A 196 -6.85 -30.80 19.41
C LYS A 196 -6.60 -32.19 20.01
N GLU A 197 -6.04 -32.27 21.21
CA GLU A 197 -5.84 -33.53 21.94
C GLU A 197 -7.19 -34.20 22.29
N ALA A 198 -8.15 -33.45 22.81
CA ALA A 198 -9.49 -33.95 23.14
C ALA A 198 -10.25 -34.43 21.90
N ALA A 199 -10.23 -33.68 20.80
CA ALA A 199 -10.82 -34.09 19.53
C ALA A 199 -10.14 -35.35 18.95
N THR A 200 -8.82 -35.44 19.01
CA THR A 200 -8.07 -36.64 18.59
C THR A 200 -8.48 -37.87 19.42
N THR A 201 -8.61 -37.69 20.74
CA THR A 201 -9.06 -38.73 21.68
C THR A 201 -10.50 -39.18 21.40
N ALA A 202 -11.36 -38.26 20.95
CA ALA A 202 -12.72 -38.56 20.50
C ALA A 202 -12.79 -39.18 19.08
N GLY A 203 -11.66 -39.42 18.43
CA GLY A 203 -11.56 -40.12 17.14
C GLY A 203 -11.52 -39.23 15.89
N TYR A 204 -11.43 -37.90 16.03
CA TYR A 204 -11.29 -37.00 14.89
C TYR A 204 -9.87 -37.04 14.32
N SER A 205 -9.73 -37.35 13.03
CA SER A 205 -8.45 -37.23 12.32
C SER A 205 -8.22 -35.77 11.94
N LEU A 206 -7.35 -35.07 12.68
CA LEU A 206 -7.05 -33.65 12.48
C LEU A 206 -6.59 -33.35 11.03
N ALA A 207 -5.78 -34.24 10.44
CA ALA A 207 -5.30 -34.12 9.06
C ALA A 207 -6.39 -34.15 7.96
N ALA A 208 -7.66 -34.42 8.31
CA ALA A 208 -8.80 -34.34 7.39
C ALA A 208 -9.43 -32.93 7.27
N TYR A 209 -8.84 -31.94 7.95
CA TYR A 209 -9.34 -30.56 8.00
C TYR A 209 -8.24 -29.56 7.66
N SER A 210 -8.58 -28.53 6.89
CA SER A 210 -7.71 -27.41 6.55
C SER A 210 -7.91 -26.20 7.47
N ARG A 211 -8.89 -26.25 8.39
CA ARG A 211 -9.20 -25.17 9.34
C ARG A 211 -9.64 -25.74 10.69
N TYR A 212 -9.20 -25.12 11.78
CA TYR A 212 -9.68 -25.39 13.13
C TYR A 212 -10.33 -24.14 13.73
N VAL A 213 -11.52 -24.30 14.33
CA VAL A 213 -12.21 -23.24 15.07
C VAL A 213 -12.40 -23.71 16.51
N TYR A 214 -11.80 -23.02 17.47
CA TYR A 214 -11.97 -23.32 18.90
C TYR A 214 -12.98 -22.35 19.49
N ALA A 215 -14.17 -22.81 19.88
CA ALA A 215 -15.18 -21.96 20.48
C ALA A 215 -15.35 -22.28 21.97
N PHE A 216 -15.26 -21.25 22.81
CA PHE A 216 -15.27 -21.39 24.26
C PHE A 216 -15.93 -20.19 24.97
N PRO A 217 -16.42 -20.37 26.22
CA PRO A 217 -17.01 -19.28 26.99
C PRO A 217 -15.99 -18.19 27.32
N GLN A 218 -16.46 -17.01 27.74
CA GLN A 218 -15.56 -15.89 28.08
C GLN A 218 -14.51 -16.32 29.13
N ASN A 219 -13.25 -16.06 28.79
CA ASN A 219 -12.08 -16.26 29.64
C ASN A 219 -11.36 -14.90 29.85
N ALA A 220 -10.13 -14.95 30.35
CA ALA A 220 -9.29 -13.76 30.60
C ALA A 220 -8.71 -13.07 29.35
N CYS A 221 -9.02 -13.53 28.12
CA CYS A 221 -8.65 -12.81 26.90
C CYS A 221 -9.50 -11.54 26.73
N GLY A 222 -8.90 -10.49 26.13
CA GLY A 222 -9.52 -9.17 26.05
C GLY A 222 -10.48 -8.97 24.87
N GLY A 223 -10.33 -9.75 23.81
CA GLY A 223 -11.15 -9.69 22.59
C GLY A 223 -12.21 -10.78 22.49
N GLN A 224 -12.98 -10.73 21.39
CA GLN A 224 -13.98 -11.74 21.04
C GLN A 224 -13.44 -12.80 20.06
N GLY A 225 -12.30 -12.53 19.42
CA GLY A 225 -11.70 -13.40 18.43
C GLY A 225 -10.18 -13.31 18.37
N VAL A 226 -9.56 -14.35 17.82
CA VAL A 226 -8.15 -14.42 17.45
C VAL A 226 -8.06 -15.36 16.23
N GLY A 227 -7.21 -15.06 15.26
CA GLY A 227 -7.09 -15.85 14.03
C GLY A 227 -5.67 -15.89 13.49
N THR A 228 -5.25 -17.00 12.89
CA THR A 228 -4.05 -17.01 12.04
C THR A 228 -4.35 -16.26 10.75
N ILE A 229 -3.42 -15.41 10.30
CA ILE A 229 -3.53 -14.77 8.99
C ILE A 229 -3.07 -15.77 7.94
N GLY A 230 -4.02 -16.35 7.21
CA GLY A 230 -3.80 -17.51 6.34
C GLY A 230 -3.47 -18.79 7.11
N GLY A 231 -2.75 -19.70 6.45
CA GLY A 231 -2.36 -21.01 6.97
C GLY A 231 -3.15 -22.18 6.36
N SER A 232 -2.55 -23.37 6.36
CA SER A 232 -3.19 -24.63 5.99
C SER A 232 -2.52 -25.80 6.74
N PRO A 233 -3.01 -26.16 7.94
CA PRO A 233 -4.25 -25.68 8.54
C PRO A 233 -4.18 -24.24 9.05
N SER A 234 -5.31 -23.53 8.99
CA SER A 234 -5.52 -22.25 9.68
C SER A 234 -6.19 -22.48 11.05
N GLU A 235 -6.03 -21.55 11.99
CA GLU A 235 -6.59 -21.66 13.34
C GLU A 235 -7.33 -20.36 13.73
N ALA A 236 -8.53 -20.50 14.32
CA ALA A 236 -9.35 -19.41 14.83
C ALA A 236 -9.89 -19.73 16.23
N TRP A 237 -9.96 -18.74 17.12
CA TRP A 237 -10.45 -18.85 18.48
C TRP A 237 -11.61 -17.89 18.69
N ILE A 238 -12.77 -18.42 19.07
CA ILE A 238 -14.01 -17.66 19.28
C ILE A 238 -14.27 -17.57 20.78
N ILE A 239 -14.22 -16.35 21.30
CA ILE A 239 -14.15 -16.05 22.74
C ILE A 239 -15.46 -15.41 23.17
N GLY A 240 -16.32 -16.17 23.86
CA GLY A 240 -17.51 -15.66 24.57
C GLY A 240 -18.68 -15.17 23.70
N SER A 241 -18.45 -14.73 22.45
CA SER A 241 -19.49 -14.37 21.47
C SER A 241 -19.40 -15.25 20.24
N LEU A 242 -20.49 -15.95 19.93
CA LEU A 242 -20.59 -16.80 18.75
C LEU A 242 -21.75 -16.28 17.89
N ASP A 243 -21.40 -15.48 16.90
CA ASP A 243 -22.30 -14.86 15.94
C ASP A 243 -21.63 -14.81 14.56
N LEU A 244 -22.40 -14.42 13.54
CA LEU A 244 -21.90 -14.36 12.16
C LEU A 244 -20.72 -13.39 12.04
N LYS A 245 -20.77 -12.21 12.67
CA LYS A 245 -19.74 -11.17 12.52
C LYS A 245 -18.39 -11.64 13.04
N VAL A 246 -18.36 -12.24 14.23
CA VAL A 246 -17.10 -12.76 14.80
C VAL A 246 -16.59 -13.93 13.96
N LEU A 247 -17.45 -14.90 13.59
CA LEU A 247 -17.02 -16.06 12.80
C LEU A 247 -16.51 -15.69 11.39
N SER A 248 -17.21 -14.82 10.66
CA SER A 248 -16.79 -14.42 9.31
C SER A 248 -15.53 -13.55 9.33
N HIS A 249 -15.32 -12.76 10.39
CA HIS A 249 -14.11 -11.97 10.62
C HIS A 249 -12.88 -12.87 10.88
N GLU A 250 -12.96 -13.77 11.86
CA GLU A 250 -11.84 -14.70 12.16
C GLU A 250 -11.54 -15.66 11.01
N LEU A 251 -12.58 -16.12 10.32
CA LEU A 251 -12.40 -16.94 9.12
C LEU A 251 -11.87 -16.13 7.93
N GLY A 252 -12.12 -14.81 7.88
CA GLY A 252 -11.47 -13.86 6.97
C GLY A 252 -9.97 -13.74 7.23
N HIS A 253 -9.54 -13.64 8.49
CA HIS A 253 -8.12 -13.75 8.84
C HIS A 253 -7.53 -15.09 8.38
N ASN A 254 -8.19 -16.20 8.67
CA ASN A 254 -7.78 -17.54 8.24
C ASN A 254 -7.69 -17.72 6.71
N LEU A 255 -8.32 -16.85 5.91
CA LEU A 255 -8.19 -16.78 4.45
C LEU A 255 -7.00 -15.91 3.99
N GLY A 256 -6.41 -15.11 4.87
CA GLY A 256 -5.25 -14.24 4.59
C GLY A 256 -5.54 -12.74 4.66
N LEU A 257 -6.72 -12.34 5.17
CA LEU A 257 -7.09 -10.93 5.32
C LEU A 257 -6.52 -10.30 6.60
N TYR A 258 -6.33 -8.99 6.56
CA TYR A 258 -6.13 -8.12 7.72
C TYR A 258 -7.40 -7.26 7.92
N HIS A 259 -7.44 -6.44 8.96
CA HIS A 259 -8.54 -5.51 9.18
C HIS A 259 -8.76 -4.52 8.03
N SER A 260 -10.03 -4.22 7.76
CA SER A 260 -10.45 -3.09 6.94
C SER A 260 -10.64 -1.87 7.85
N ARG A 261 -9.81 -0.86 7.61
CA ARG A 261 -9.67 0.33 8.46
C ARG A 261 -10.31 1.54 7.80
N ALA A 262 -10.34 2.66 8.51
CA ALA A 262 -10.62 3.96 7.93
C ALA A 262 -9.44 4.93 8.08
N LEU A 263 -9.31 5.86 7.13
CA LEU A 263 -8.28 6.91 7.13
C LEU A 263 -8.92 8.29 7.39
N ASP A 264 -8.88 8.75 8.63
CA ASP A 264 -9.41 10.05 9.06
C ASP A 264 -8.35 11.13 8.85
N CYS A 265 -8.56 12.03 7.88
CA CYS A 265 -7.72 13.20 7.62
C CYS A 265 -8.41 14.52 8.03
N GLY A 266 -9.45 14.45 8.89
CA GLY A 266 -10.21 15.59 9.39
C GLY A 266 -11.13 16.22 8.33
N GLN A 267 -10.83 17.45 7.91
CA GLN A 267 -11.68 18.24 6.98
C GLN A 267 -11.40 17.93 5.50
N SER A 268 -10.80 16.77 5.18
CA SER A 268 -10.35 16.41 3.84
C SER A 268 -10.29 14.89 3.69
N VAL A 269 -10.53 14.39 2.48
CA VAL A 269 -10.47 12.95 2.15
C VAL A 269 -9.05 12.39 2.32
N LEU A 270 -8.04 13.21 2.00
CA LEU A 270 -6.62 12.89 2.12
C LEU A 270 -5.85 14.08 2.72
N GLY A 271 -4.74 13.79 3.40
CA GLY A 271 -3.86 14.80 3.96
C GLY A 271 -2.53 14.22 4.46
N THR A 272 -1.71 15.06 5.08
CA THR A 272 -0.45 14.64 5.72
C THR A 272 -0.61 14.29 7.20
N ASN A 273 -1.72 14.71 7.81
CA ASN A 273 -2.00 14.58 9.25
C ASN A 273 -3.24 13.71 9.44
N CYS A 274 -3.16 12.45 9.02
CA CYS A 274 -4.27 11.50 9.12
C CYS A 274 -4.06 10.54 10.29
N SER A 275 -5.16 10.14 10.93
CA SER A 275 -5.21 9.05 11.90
C SER A 275 -5.88 7.83 11.28
N VAL A 276 -5.31 6.66 11.55
CA VAL A 276 -5.90 5.37 11.19
C VAL A 276 -6.90 4.96 12.26
N PHE A 277 -8.13 4.66 11.86
CA PHE A 277 -9.13 4.06 12.75
C PHE A 277 -9.29 2.57 12.39
N GLU A 278 -8.75 1.71 13.25
CA GLU A 278 -8.58 0.27 13.04
C GLU A 278 -9.85 -0.47 12.60
N TYR A 279 -10.99 -0.13 13.20
CA TYR A 279 -12.29 -0.73 12.92
C TYR A 279 -13.25 0.30 12.29
N GLY A 280 -12.70 1.23 11.50
CA GLY A 280 -13.45 2.34 10.93
C GLY A 280 -14.17 2.01 9.62
N ASP A 281 -13.86 0.89 8.97
CA ASP A 281 -14.70 0.43 7.85
C ASP A 281 -16.00 -0.14 8.40
N ARG A 282 -17.09 0.61 8.24
CA ARG A 282 -18.40 0.27 8.81
C ARG A 282 -19.28 -0.58 7.90
N ILE A 283 -18.77 -1.00 6.74
CA ILE A 283 -19.49 -1.74 5.71
C ILE A 283 -18.74 -3.01 5.24
N ASP A 284 -17.63 -3.36 5.90
CA ASP A 284 -16.84 -4.57 5.66
C ASP A 284 -16.80 -5.45 6.92
N THR A 285 -16.95 -6.77 6.76
CA THR A 285 -16.78 -7.74 7.85
C THR A 285 -15.41 -7.67 8.52
N MET A 286 -14.34 -7.33 7.80
CA MET A 286 -13.00 -7.10 8.36
C MET A 286 -12.87 -5.76 9.09
N GLY A 287 -13.90 -4.91 9.07
CA GLY A 287 -14.08 -3.75 9.92
C GLY A 287 -15.13 -4.00 11.02
N ASN A 288 -16.00 -3.02 11.29
CA ASN A 288 -16.99 -3.06 12.38
C ASN A 288 -18.12 -2.05 12.12
N VAL A 289 -19.42 -2.37 12.21
CA VAL A 289 -20.08 -3.40 13.03
C VAL A 289 -20.84 -4.45 12.22
N SER A 290 -20.91 -4.29 10.90
CA SER A 290 -21.71 -5.15 10.01
C SER A 290 -20.99 -6.44 9.64
N ALA A 291 -21.74 -7.54 9.51
CA ALA A 291 -21.29 -8.74 8.81
C ALA A 291 -21.48 -8.59 7.28
N GLY A 292 -21.01 -7.47 6.73
CA GLY A 292 -21.15 -7.12 5.31
C GLY A 292 -20.10 -7.76 4.42
N HIS A 293 -20.23 -7.58 3.10
CA HIS A 293 -19.24 -8.08 2.14
C HIS A 293 -17.85 -7.50 2.40
N PHE A 294 -16.82 -8.32 2.17
CA PHE A 294 -15.45 -7.83 2.09
C PHE A 294 -15.34 -6.82 0.94
N ASN A 295 -14.59 -5.73 1.14
CA ASN A 295 -14.36 -4.75 0.09
C ASN A 295 -13.58 -5.34 -1.11
N ALA A 296 -13.61 -4.63 -2.24
CA ALA A 296 -13.02 -5.08 -3.50
C ALA A 296 -11.51 -5.41 -3.41
N TYR A 297 -10.75 -4.65 -2.62
CA TYR A 297 -9.32 -4.93 -2.38
C TYR A 297 -9.10 -6.26 -1.65
N GLN A 298 -9.87 -6.50 -0.58
CA GLN A 298 -9.83 -7.76 0.17
C GLN A 298 -10.27 -8.93 -0.73
N LYS A 299 -11.34 -8.78 -1.53
CA LYS A 299 -11.79 -9.81 -2.48
C LYS A 299 -10.77 -10.12 -3.59
N GLU A 300 -10.08 -9.11 -4.12
CA GLU A 300 -8.97 -9.29 -5.08
C GLU A 300 -7.84 -10.13 -4.46
N ARG A 301 -7.42 -9.80 -3.23
CA ARG A 301 -6.38 -10.57 -2.51
C ARG A 301 -6.76 -12.04 -2.27
N LEU A 302 -8.04 -12.36 -2.15
CA LEU A 302 -8.54 -13.73 -2.04
C LEU A 302 -8.68 -14.47 -3.38
N GLY A 303 -8.46 -13.79 -4.52
CA GLY A 303 -8.78 -14.32 -5.84
C GLY A 303 -10.28 -14.45 -6.09
N TRP A 304 -11.12 -13.78 -5.29
CA TRP A 304 -12.59 -13.71 -5.50
C TRP A 304 -12.97 -12.60 -6.48
N LEU A 305 -12.00 -11.79 -6.88
CA LEU A 305 -12.04 -10.90 -8.03
C LEU A 305 -10.76 -11.08 -8.87
N ASP A 306 -10.87 -10.79 -10.17
CA ASP A 306 -9.78 -10.79 -11.18
C ASP A 306 -8.91 -12.07 -11.26
N TYR A 307 -9.47 -13.23 -10.88
CA TYR A 307 -8.78 -14.52 -10.90
C TYR A 307 -9.66 -15.66 -11.42
N GLY A 308 -9.19 -16.39 -12.42
CA GLY A 308 -9.85 -17.60 -12.92
C GLY A 308 -11.24 -17.32 -13.50
N THR A 309 -12.28 -17.72 -12.77
CA THR A 309 -13.70 -17.51 -13.12
C THR A 309 -14.38 -16.39 -12.34
N SER A 310 -13.67 -15.78 -11.38
CA SER A 310 -14.16 -14.63 -10.63
C SER A 310 -14.53 -13.45 -11.54
N PRO A 311 -15.52 -12.62 -11.17
CA PRO A 311 -15.75 -11.34 -11.82
C PRO A 311 -14.48 -10.47 -11.82
N PHE A 312 -14.31 -9.66 -12.85
CA PHE A 312 -13.08 -8.89 -13.06
C PHE A 312 -13.13 -7.50 -12.41
N ILE A 313 -11.94 -6.94 -12.18
CA ILE A 313 -11.73 -5.55 -11.80
C ILE A 313 -11.23 -4.81 -13.05
N THR A 314 -11.68 -3.57 -13.26
CA THR A 314 -11.12 -2.75 -14.34
C THR A 314 -9.93 -1.95 -13.81
N THR A 315 -8.72 -2.34 -14.21
CA THR A 315 -7.52 -1.52 -13.99
C THR A 315 -7.55 -0.30 -14.90
N VAL A 316 -7.68 0.89 -14.31
CA VAL A 316 -7.86 2.15 -15.03
C VAL A 316 -6.50 2.83 -15.24
N GLN A 317 -6.13 3.04 -16.50
CA GLN A 317 -4.84 3.61 -16.91
C GLN A 317 -4.97 4.87 -17.79
N GLU A 318 -6.19 5.23 -18.19
CA GLU A 318 -6.48 6.38 -19.04
C GLU A 318 -7.80 7.07 -18.65
N ASN A 319 -8.01 8.29 -19.15
CA ASN A 319 -9.21 9.07 -18.86
C ASN A 319 -10.44 8.42 -19.49
N GLY A 320 -11.54 8.29 -18.76
CA GLY A 320 -12.73 7.62 -19.28
C GLY A 320 -13.97 7.70 -18.41
N LEU A 321 -15.01 7.04 -18.92
CA LEU A 321 -16.21 6.66 -18.19
C LEU A 321 -16.21 5.15 -18.04
N PHE A 322 -16.37 4.68 -16.81
CA PHE A 322 -16.35 3.28 -16.43
C PHE A 322 -17.65 2.93 -15.73
N THR A 323 -18.18 1.74 -15.97
CA THR A 323 -19.43 1.27 -15.34
C THR A 323 -19.09 0.10 -14.44
N ILE A 324 -19.54 0.14 -13.18
CA ILE A 324 -19.37 -0.95 -12.21
C ILE A 324 -20.73 -1.44 -11.72
N GLU A 325 -20.89 -2.75 -11.63
CA GLU A 325 -22.06 -3.40 -11.04
C GLU A 325 -21.90 -3.50 -9.51
N PRO A 326 -22.99 -3.59 -8.72
CA PRO A 326 -22.92 -3.82 -7.28
C PRO A 326 -22.07 -5.05 -6.92
N LEU A 327 -21.20 -4.89 -5.92
CA LEU A 327 -20.19 -5.86 -5.48
C LEU A 327 -20.80 -7.19 -5.01
N GLU A 328 -22.05 -7.18 -4.57
CA GLU A 328 -22.80 -8.31 -4.02
C GLU A 328 -23.37 -9.22 -5.11
N THR A 329 -23.47 -8.74 -6.35
CA THR A 329 -24.25 -9.39 -7.41
C THR A 329 -23.41 -10.30 -8.30
N VAL A 330 -23.95 -11.46 -8.71
CA VAL A 330 -23.29 -12.43 -9.61
C VAL A 330 -23.42 -12.03 -11.10
N GLY A 331 -23.37 -10.73 -11.39
CA GLY A 331 -23.36 -10.20 -12.75
C GLY A 331 -22.01 -10.35 -13.46
N ARG A 332 -21.96 -9.92 -14.73
CA ARG A 332 -20.79 -10.12 -15.61
C ARG A 332 -20.01 -8.84 -15.89
N GLY A 333 -20.49 -7.69 -15.44
CA GLY A 333 -19.77 -6.42 -15.51
C GLY A 333 -18.62 -6.36 -14.49
N PRO A 334 -17.79 -5.30 -14.57
CA PRO A 334 -16.74 -5.09 -13.58
C PRO A 334 -17.35 -4.85 -12.20
N LYS A 335 -16.75 -5.42 -11.15
CA LYS A 335 -17.21 -5.24 -9.76
C LYS A 335 -16.54 -4.08 -9.04
N ALA A 336 -15.37 -3.67 -9.52
CA ALA A 336 -14.63 -2.53 -9.02
C ALA A 336 -13.72 -1.93 -10.10
N LEU A 337 -13.20 -0.73 -9.81
CA LEU A 337 -12.07 -0.14 -10.54
C LEU A 337 -10.83 -0.16 -9.64
N ALA A 338 -9.68 -0.50 -10.22
CA ALA A 338 -8.37 -0.28 -9.60
C ALA A 338 -7.70 0.90 -10.31
N ILE A 339 -7.52 2.02 -9.62
CA ILE A 339 -6.96 3.27 -10.18
C ILE A 339 -5.63 3.55 -9.48
N LEU A 340 -4.53 3.69 -10.24
CA LEU A 340 -3.21 3.86 -9.65
C LEU A 340 -3.14 5.16 -8.82
N LYS A 341 -2.87 5.04 -7.53
CA LYS A 341 -2.71 6.17 -6.60
C LYS A 341 -1.26 6.64 -6.54
N SER A 342 -0.32 5.72 -6.35
CA SER A 342 1.09 6.07 -6.20
C SER A 342 1.99 4.88 -6.44
N THR A 343 3.17 5.15 -7.02
CA THR A 343 4.28 4.20 -7.07
C THR A 343 5.41 4.74 -6.19
N ASP A 344 5.86 3.96 -5.22
CA ASP A 344 7.04 4.32 -4.42
C ASP A 344 8.30 4.29 -5.31
N ALA A 345 9.05 5.40 -5.32
CA ALA A 345 10.14 5.61 -6.27
C ALA A 345 11.41 4.78 -5.97
N ILE A 346 11.49 4.12 -4.82
CA ILE A 346 12.66 3.32 -4.39
C ILE A 346 12.38 1.83 -4.59
N THR A 347 11.22 1.37 -4.14
CA THR A 347 10.80 -0.03 -4.10
C THR A 347 9.98 -0.45 -5.31
N GLY A 348 9.37 0.51 -6.03
CA GLY A 348 8.43 0.24 -7.12
C GLY A 348 7.05 -0.24 -6.65
N GLN A 349 6.79 -0.31 -5.34
CA GLN A 349 5.51 -0.76 -4.80
C GLN A 349 4.39 0.22 -5.15
N GLN A 350 3.21 -0.32 -5.46
CA GLN A 350 2.07 0.46 -5.93
C GLN A 350 0.93 0.46 -4.91
N THR A 351 0.39 1.64 -4.64
CA THR A 351 -0.88 1.85 -3.95
C THR A 351 -1.94 2.20 -4.99
N TRP A 352 -3.15 1.71 -4.78
CA TRP A 352 -4.30 1.86 -5.67
C TRP A 352 -5.49 2.43 -4.91
N TYR A 353 -6.36 3.16 -5.61
CA TYR A 353 -7.75 3.36 -5.20
C TYR A 353 -8.58 2.20 -5.73
N TYR A 354 -9.31 1.52 -4.85
CA TYR A 354 -10.32 0.55 -5.19
C TYR A 354 -11.68 1.23 -5.09
N VAL A 355 -12.37 1.35 -6.22
CA VAL A 355 -13.69 1.98 -6.31
C VAL A 355 -14.73 0.90 -6.49
N GLU A 356 -15.65 0.79 -5.55
CA GLU A 356 -16.73 -0.20 -5.54
C GLU A 356 -18.11 0.46 -5.46
N TYR A 357 -19.14 -0.28 -5.83
CA TYR A 357 -20.53 0.12 -5.66
C TYR A 357 -21.25 -0.94 -4.83
N ARG A 358 -22.08 -0.50 -3.88
CA ARG A 358 -22.72 -1.37 -2.89
C ARG A 358 -24.23 -1.18 -2.89
N GLN A 359 -24.99 -2.25 -2.67
CA GLN A 359 -26.45 -2.23 -2.58
C GLN A 359 -26.96 -3.10 -1.43
N ALA A 360 -28.13 -2.78 -0.89
CA ALA A 360 -28.73 -3.48 0.24
C ALA A 360 -29.31 -4.86 -0.14
N VAL A 361 -28.44 -5.79 -0.52
CA VAL A 361 -28.76 -7.14 -1.01
C VAL A 361 -27.97 -8.18 -0.22
N GLY A 362 -28.59 -9.32 0.07
CA GLY A 362 -27.92 -10.44 0.75
C GLY A 362 -27.36 -10.03 2.12
N PHE A 363 -26.08 -10.32 2.36
CA PHE A 363 -25.40 -9.96 3.60
C PHE A 363 -25.18 -8.44 3.77
N ASP A 364 -25.32 -7.65 2.71
CA ASP A 364 -25.30 -6.18 2.76
C ASP A 364 -26.68 -5.54 2.97
N SER A 365 -27.72 -6.33 3.24
CA SER A 365 -29.08 -5.85 3.53
C SER A 365 -29.17 -4.83 4.69
N PHE A 366 -28.18 -4.78 5.59
CA PHE A 366 -28.07 -3.74 6.63
C PHE A 366 -27.85 -2.32 6.08
N LEU A 367 -27.53 -2.17 4.79
CA LEU A 367 -27.41 -0.88 4.10
C LEU A 367 -28.75 -0.28 3.68
N ASP A 368 -29.89 -0.94 3.93
CA ASP A 368 -31.24 -0.52 3.48
C ASP A 368 -31.62 0.92 3.85
N THR A 369 -31.09 1.41 4.97
CA THR A 369 -31.29 2.75 5.53
C THR A 369 -30.12 3.70 5.25
N ASN A 370 -29.01 3.22 4.66
CA ASN A 370 -27.85 4.04 4.32
C ASN A 370 -28.00 4.70 2.94
N ALA A 371 -28.77 5.78 2.89
CA ALA A 371 -29.00 6.53 1.65
C ALA A 371 -27.72 7.12 1.01
N ASN A 372 -26.63 7.31 1.75
CA ASN A 372 -25.36 7.75 1.17
C ASN A 372 -24.72 6.62 0.35
N VAL A 373 -24.46 5.47 0.97
CA VAL A 373 -23.77 4.33 0.34
C VAL A 373 -24.57 3.81 -0.85
N LEU A 374 -25.91 3.73 -0.74
CA LEU A 374 -26.77 3.27 -1.84
C LEU A 374 -26.82 4.22 -3.05
N ASN A 375 -26.37 5.48 -2.92
CA ASN A 375 -26.40 6.49 -3.98
C ASN A 375 -25.00 7.00 -4.39
N GLY A 376 -23.93 6.32 -3.98
CA GLY A 376 -22.56 6.70 -4.27
C GLY A 376 -21.62 5.52 -4.46
N ILE A 377 -20.40 5.80 -4.94
CA ILE A 377 -19.31 4.82 -4.92
C ILE A 377 -18.56 4.91 -3.59
N VAL A 378 -18.18 3.75 -3.08
CA VAL A 378 -17.26 3.63 -1.93
C VAL A 378 -15.85 3.56 -2.49
N VAL A 379 -14.89 4.15 -1.78
CA VAL A 379 -13.48 4.16 -2.20
C VAL A 379 -12.57 3.76 -1.05
N HIS A 380 -11.81 2.69 -1.28
CA HIS A 380 -10.71 2.28 -0.41
C HIS A 380 -9.37 2.60 -1.07
N THR A 381 -8.31 2.71 -0.27
CA THR A 381 -6.95 2.50 -0.75
C THR A 381 -6.45 1.13 -0.34
N GLY A 382 -5.57 0.53 -1.15
CA GLY A 382 -4.88 -0.71 -0.84
C GLY A 382 -3.60 -0.87 -1.67
N SER A 383 -2.72 -1.75 -1.23
CA SER A 383 -1.48 -2.11 -1.92
C SER A 383 -1.32 -3.63 -1.97
N PRO A 384 -1.07 -4.22 -3.15
CA PRO A 384 -0.82 -5.66 -3.26
C PRO A 384 0.41 -6.15 -2.46
N SER A 385 1.36 -5.26 -2.15
CA SER A 385 2.56 -5.54 -1.35
C SER A 385 2.42 -5.23 0.15
N ASP A 386 1.23 -4.88 0.62
CA ASP A 386 0.93 -4.70 2.04
C ASP A 386 -0.50 -5.13 2.31
N GLY A 387 -0.72 -6.40 2.69
CA GLY A 387 -2.06 -6.92 2.98
C GLY A 387 -2.79 -6.20 4.12
N ASN A 388 -2.05 -5.42 4.92
CA ASN A 388 -2.56 -4.64 6.03
C ASN A 388 -2.91 -3.18 5.63
N SER A 389 -3.03 -2.88 4.33
CA SER A 389 -3.24 -1.53 3.80
C SER A 389 -4.68 -1.21 3.36
N SER A 390 -5.69 -1.98 3.77
CA SER A 390 -7.11 -1.67 3.50
C SER A 390 -7.56 -0.44 4.30
N TYR A 391 -7.76 0.70 3.62
CA TYR A 391 -8.28 1.93 4.23
C TYR A 391 -9.47 2.48 3.44
N LEU A 392 -10.66 2.45 4.03
CA LEU A 392 -11.82 3.23 3.61
C LEU A 392 -11.49 4.74 3.70
N LEU A 393 -11.81 5.47 2.63
CA LEU A 393 -11.71 6.93 2.59
C LEU A 393 -13.06 7.57 2.88
N ASP A 394 -13.06 8.64 3.68
CA ASP A 394 -14.25 9.46 3.89
C ASP A 394 -14.41 10.43 2.71
N MET A 395 -15.42 10.20 1.87
CA MET A 395 -15.76 11.10 0.75
C MET A 395 -16.68 12.25 1.14
N THR A 396 -17.08 12.33 2.42
CA THR A 396 -17.90 13.38 3.04
C THR A 396 -17.24 13.93 4.32
N PRO A 397 -15.93 14.27 4.31
CA PRO A 397 -15.17 14.54 5.52
C PRO A 397 -15.81 15.63 6.39
N ALA A 398 -16.02 15.31 7.67
CA ALA A 398 -16.72 16.15 8.65
C ALA A 398 -18.19 16.43 8.31
N SER A 399 -18.91 15.42 7.81
CA SER A 399 -20.38 15.39 7.75
C SER A 399 -21.00 15.48 9.15
N ALA A 400 -20.31 15.00 10.18
CA ALA A 400 -20.75 14.94 11.56
C ALA A 400 -19.67 15.36 12.58
N SER A 401 -20.10 15.77 13.77
CA SER A 401 -19.19 16.26 14.83
C SER A 401 -18.59 15.16 15.72
N GLN A 402 -18.89 13.89 15.46
CA GLN A 402 -18.31 12.74 16.16
C GLN A 402 -17.81 11.77 15.10
N ASN A 403 -16.54 11.34 15.21
CA ASN A 403 -15.88 10.49 14.20
C ASN A 403 -16.71 9.21 13.94
N TRP A 404 -17.30 8.60 14.96
CA TRP A 404 -18.15 7.41 14.79
C TRP A 404 -19.34 7.65 13.83
N SER A 405 -20.01 8.81 13.93
CA SER A 405 -21.10 9.16 13.03
C SER A 405 -20.62 9.63 11.66
N ASP A 406 -19.44 10.26 11.57
CA ASP A 406 -18.79 10.71 10.32
C ASP A 406 -18.58 9.51 9.37
N TRP A 407 -18.11 8.38 9.90
CA TRP A 407 -17.94 7.13 9.15
C TRP A 407 -19.27 6.42 8.76
N SER A 408 -20.41 7.10 8.81
CA SER A 408 -21.70 6.55 8.34
C SER A 408 -22.02 6.85 6.89
N ASP A 409 -21.44 7.91 6.31
CA ASP A 409 -21.70 8.36 4.93
C ASP A 409 -20.46 8.40 4.00
N PRO A 410 -19.57 7.39 4.02
CA PRO A 410 -18.26 7.46 3.36
C PRO A 410 -18.28 7.47 1.82
N ALA A 411 -19.44 7.32 1.16
CA ALA A 411 -19.51 7.20 -0.29
C ALA A 411 -19.53 8.55 -1.02
N LEU A 412 -18.84 8.61 -2.17
CA LEU A 412 -18.91 9.72 -3.09
C LEU A 412 -20.23 9.61 -3.88
N VAL A 413 -21.27 10.31 -3.42
CA VAL A 413 -22.61 10.28 -4.04
C VAL A 413 -22.65 10.84 -5.46
N ALA A 414 -23.65 10.43 -6.25
CA ALA A 414 -23.83 10.89 -7.62
C ALA A 414 -23.82 12.42 -7.75
N GLY A 415 -23.13 12.92 -8.78
CA GLY A 415 -22.89 14.35 -9.01
C GLY A 415 -21.73 14.95 -8.21
N ARG A 416 -20.96 14.14 -7.47
CA ARG A 416 -19.76 14.59 -6.72
C ARG A 416 -18.46 14.09 -7.34
N SER A 417 -17.38 14.79 -7.00
CA SER A 417 -16.02 14.54 -7.47
C SER A 417 -15.03 14.62 -6.32
N PHE A 418 -14.10 13.68 -6.29
CA PHE A 418 -12.91 13.66 -5.45
C PHE A 418 -11.68 13.92 -6.32
N HIS A 419 -10.73 14.73 -5.83
CA HIS A 419 -9.48 15.05 -6.51
C HIS A 419 -8.31 14.82 -5.54
N ASP A 420 -7.37 13.95 -5.95
CA ASP A 420 -6.08 13.81 -5.29
C ASP A 420 -5.01 14.60 -6.08
N PRO A 421 -4.54 15.75 -5.55
CA PRO A 421 -3.53 16.56 -6.22
C PRO A 421 -2.14 15.90 -6.23
N THR A 422 -1.92 14.83 -5.46
CA THR A 422 -0.63 14.12 -5.37
C THR A 422 -0.44 13.17 -6.54
N SER A 423 -1.46 12.37 -6.84
CA SER A 423 -1.51 11.47 -8.01
C SER A 423 -1.97 12.18 -9.28
N GLY A 424 -2.66 13.32 -9.14
CA GLY A 424 -3.36 13.99 -10.22
C GLY A 424 -4.68 13.31 -10.61
N VAL A 425 -5.11 12.27 -9.89
CA VAL A 425 -6.36 11.55 -10.17
C VAL A 425 -7.57 12.36 -9.73
N THR A 426 -8.61 12.37 -10.56
CA THR A 426 -9.94 12.89 -10.25
C THR A 426 -10.96 11.80 -10.52
N ILE A 427 -11.68 11.38 -9.47
CA ILE A 427 -12.75 10.36 -9.52
C ILE A 427 -14.07 11.08 -9.35
N SER A 428 -15.08 10.78 -10.18
CA SER A 428 -16.41 11.40 -10.08
C SER A 428 -17.52 10.38 -10.28
N THR A 429 -18.51 10.38 -9.40
CA THR A 429 -19.71 9.56 -9.55
C THR A 429 -20.67 10.30 -10.47
N VAL A 430 -20.81 9.82 -11.71
CA VAL A 430 -21.64 10.46 -12.73
C VAL A 430 -23.12 10.17 -12.48
N SER A 431 -23.44 8.90 -12.26
CA SER A 431 -24.80 8.42 -11.99
C SER A 431 -24.78 7.07 -11.29
N THR A 432 -25.85 6.76 -10.56
CA THR A 432 -26.07 5.48 -9.88
C THR A 432 -27.48 4.97 -10.17
N SER A 433 -27.66 3.65 -10.08
CA SER A 433 -28.94 2.95 -10.21
C SER A 433 -28.89 1.66 -9.37
N SER A 434 -30.00 0.93 -9.26
CA SER A 434 -30.02 -0.33 -8.50
C SER A 434 -29.19 -1.47 -9.12
N VAL A 435 -28.58 -1.27 -10.30
CA VAL A 435 -27.82 -2.32 -11.03
C VAL A 435 -26.42 -1.87 -11.47
N GLU A 436 -26.10 -0.58 -11.43
CA GLU A 436 -24.80 -0.05 -11.85
C GLU A 436 -24.53 1.36 -11.30
N ALA A 437 -23.24 1.70 -11.20
CA ALA A 437 -22.73 3.06 -11.05
C ALA A 437 -21.81 3.42 -12.23
N VAL A 438 -21.93 4.64 -12.73
CA VAL A 438 -21.06 5.20 -13.77
C VAL A 438 -20.07 6.17 -13.12
N VAL A 439 -18.79 5.91 -13.32
CA VAL A 439 -17.67 6.63 -12.70
C VAL A 439 -16.83 7.27 -13.80
N SER A 440 -16.56 8.57 -13.69
CA SER A 440 -15.53 9.23 -14.51
C SER A 440 -14.21 9.22 -13.76
N VAL A 441 -13.15 8.78 -14.43
CA VAL A 441 -11.77 8.86 -13.94
C VAL A 441 -10.98 9.73 -14.90
N ASN A 442 -10.28 10.74 -14.37
CA ASN A 442 -9.42 11.63 -15.14
C ASN A 442 -8.09 11.79 -14.42
N PHE A 443 -7.01 11.48 -15.12
CA PHE A 443 -5.64 11.78 -14.73
C PHE A 443 -5.27 13.19 -15.20
N ALA A 444 -4.69 13.99 -14.32
CA ALA A 444 -4.06 15.24 -14.71
C ALA A 444 -2.94 14.95 -15.70
N ALA A 445 -2.89 15.72 -16.80
CA ALA A 445 -1.77 15.62 -17.73
C ALA A 445 -0.47 15.94 -16.97
N PRO A 446 0.55 15.06 -16.99
CA PRO A 446 1.79 15.31 -16.25
C PRO A 446 2.40 16.62 -16.75
N ALA A 447 2.76 17.49 -15.81
CA ALA A 447 3.21 18.85 -16.12
C ALA A 447 4.39 18.81 -17.11
N CYS A 448 4.32 19.63 -18.16
CA CYS A 448 5.40 19.74 -19.13
C CYS A 448 6.63 20.38 -18.46
N VAL A 449 7.64 19.56 -18.16
CA VAL A 449 8.95 20.03 -17.70
C VAL A 449 9.85 20.20 -18.91
N HIS A 450 10.09 21.45 -19.29
CA HIS A 450 10.97 21.75 -20.41
C HIS A 450 12.43 21.34 -20.16
N ALA A 451 13.13 20.99 -21.23
CA ALA A 451 14.55 20.70 -21.20
C ALA A 451 15.34 21.65 -22.11
N ASN A 452 16.64 21.81 -21.85
CA ASN A 452 17.50 22.57 -22.76
C ASN A 452 17.52 21.88 -24.13
N PRO A 453 17.26 22.60 -25.25
CA PRO A 453 17.32 22.01 -26.58
C PRO A 453 18.73 21.51 -26.90
N SER A 454 18.88 20.72 -27.97
CA SER A 454 20.21 20.37 -28.49
C SER A 454 20.41 20.93 -29.90
N LEU A 455 21.51 21.65 -30.08
CA LEU A 455 21.80 22.43 -31.28
C LEU A 455 23.08 21.95 -31.96
N THR A 456 22.97 21.50 -33.21
CA THR A 456 24.13 21.16 -34.04
C THR A 456 24.14 21.99 -35.32
N ILE A 457 25.31 22.12 -35.93
CA ILE A 457 25.52 22.86 -37.17
C ILE A 457 26.49 22.09 -38.07
N SER A 458 26.16 22.00 -39.36
CA SER A 458 26.97 21.33 -40.38
C SER A 458 27.08 22.21 -41.63
N PRO A 459 28.28 22.36 -42.24
CA PRO A 459 29.55 21.83 -41.76
C PRO A 459 30.05 22.62 -40.54
N LYS A 460 30.81 21.98 -39.65
CA LYS A 460 31.45 22.67 -38.49
C LYS A 460 32.54 23.68 -38.93
N GLN A 461 33.09 23.50 -40.12
CA GLN A 461 34.01 24.40 -40.78
C GLN A 461 33.67 24.48 -42.26
N SER A 462 33.54 25.68 -42.82
CA SER A 462 33.34 25.83 -44.26
C SER A 462 34.58 25.39 -45.05
N GLN A 463 34.37 25.03 -46.31
CA GLN A 463 35.47 25.06 -47.26
C GLN A 463 36.01 26.50 -47.40
N GLY A 464 37.27 26.63 -47.82
CA GLY A 464 37.86 27.93 -48.10
C GLY A 464 37.17 28.61 -49.28
N VAL A 465 36.59 29.79 -49.05
CA VAL A 465 35.92 30.63 -50.05
C VAL A 465 36.57 32.01 -50.17
N VAL A 466 36.21 32.77 -51.20
CA VAL A 466 36.65 34.17 -51.35
C VAL A 466 35.84 35.06 -50.40
N ALA A 467 36.44 36.13 -49.87
CA ALA A 467 35.74 37.12 -49.06
C ALA A 467 34.52 37.69 -49.81
N GLY A 468 33.36 37.78 -49.16
CA GLY A 468 32.08 38.15 -49.78
C GLY A 468 31.23 36.98 -50.27
N THR A 469 31.69 35.73 -50.17
CA THR A 469 30.91 34.54 -50.57
C THR A 469 29.85 34.20 -49.51
N ALA A 470 28.61 33.91 -49.92
CA ALA A 470 27.61 33.36 -49.00
C ALA A 470 27.85 31.85 -48.80
N VAL A 471 28.24 31.44 -47.59
CA VAL A 471 28.39 30.02 -47.21
C VAL A 471 27.11 29.54 -46.55
N THR A 472 26.63 28.36 -46.95
CA THR A 472 25.42 27.74 -46.42
C THR A 472 25.76 26.69 -45.36
N TYR A 473 25.06 26.76 -44.24
CA TYR A 473 25.10 25.81 -43.12
C TYR A 473 23.70 25.26 -42.86
N THR A 474 23.62 24.02 -42.39
CA THR A 474 22.39 23.40 -41.87
C THR A 474 22.49 23.38 -40.35
N VAL A 475 21.52 24.00 -39.69
CA VAL A 475 21.36 24.02 -38.23
C VAL A 475 20.28 23.02 -37.86
N SER A 476 20.57 22.09 -36.95
CA SER A 476 19.60 21.14 -36.41
C SER A 476 19.23 21.56 -34.98
N VAL A 477 17.95 21.80 -34.76
CA VAL A 477 17.35 22.01 -33.43
C VAL A 477 16.67 20.73 -32.99
N THR A 478 17.06 20.19 -31.85
CA THR A 478 16.39 19.06 -31.18
C THR A 478 15.57 19.62 -30.03
N ASN A 479 14.28 19.29 -29.98
CA ASN A 479 13.50 19.49 -28.78
C ASN A 479 13.74 18.31 -27.84
N ASN A 480 14.27 18.59 -26.64
CA ASN A 480 14.55 17.58 -25.62
C ASN A 480 13.43 17.48 -24.57
N ASP A 481 12.35 18.24 -24.73
CA ASP A 481 11.14 18.10 -23.93
C ASP A 481 10.61 16.65 -23.99
N PRO A 482 10.03 16.11 -22.90
CA PRO A 482 9.44 14.78 -22.88
C PRO A 482 8.13 14.71 -23.69
N SER A 483 7.70 13.49 -24.07
CA SER A 483 6.57 13.26 -24.99
C SER A 483 5.20 13.76 -24.50
N ASN A 484 5.04 14.05 -23.21
CA ASN A 484 3.85 14.68 -22.64
C ASN A 484 3.78 16.21 -22.83
N CYS A 485 4.84 16.84 -23.34
CA CYS A 485 4.82 18.25 -23.70
C CYS A 485 4.13 18.51 -25.05
N LEU A 486 3.71 19.75 -25.29
CA LEU A 486 3.35 20.22 -26.63
C LEU A 486 4.60 20.63 -27.42
N ALA A 487 4.43 20.94 -28.71
CA ALA A 487 5.52 21.38 -29.57
C ALA A 487 6.08 22.75 -29.12
N SER A 488 7.37 22.78 -28.79
CA SER A 488 8.07 24.02 -28.38
C SER A 488 8.58 24.79 -29.59
N SER A 489 8.50 26.12 -29.52
CA SER A 489 9.04 27.02 -30.54
C SER A 489 10.36 27.62 -30.09
N PHE A 490 11.37 27.61 -30.98
CA PHE A 490 12.72 28.06 -30.70
C PHE A 490 13.09 29.23 -31.60
N ALA A 491 13.45 30.37 -31.00
CA ALA A 491 14.01 31.52 -31.70
C ALA A 491 15.50 31.31 -31.98
N LEU A 492 15.92 31.60 -33.20
CA LEU A 492 17.28 31.39 -33.69
C LEU A 492 18.04 32.71 -33.83
N GLN A 493 19.26 32.76 -33.31
CA GLN A 493 20.14 33.93 -33.36
C GLN A 493 21.57 33.52 -33.72
N THR A 494 22.37 34.49 -34.21
CA THR A 494 23.79 34.28 -34.55
C THR A 494 24.68 35.31 -33.87
N GLY A 495 25.75 34.86 -33.21
CA GLY A 495 26.86 35.71 -32.78
C GLY A 495 27.94 35.77 -33.86
N LEU A 496 27.90 36.82 -34.69
CA LEU A 496 28.78 37.00 -35.85
C LEU A 496 29.88 38.06 -35.59
N PRO A 497 31.03 37.99 -36.28
CA PRO A 497 32.01 39.07 -36.26
C PRO A 497 31.46 40.36 -36.89
N SER A 498 32.02 41.51 -36.49
CA SER A 498 31.54 42.82 -36.97
C SER A 498 31.57 42.96 -38.50
N GLY A 499 30.47 43.45 -39.07
CA GLY A 499 30.28 43.62 -40.52
C GLY A 499 29.84 42.36 -41.29
N TRP A 500 29.72 41.21 -40.63
CA TRP A 500 29.24 39.97 -41.25
C TRP A 500 27.71 39.90 -41.24
N THR A 501 27.13 39.16 -42.18
CA THR A 501 25.68 38.94 -42.24
C THR A 501 25.33 37.46 -42.13
N GLY A 502 24.30 37.15 -41.35
CA GLY A 502 23.74 35.80 -41.19
C GLY A 502 22.24 35.84 -41.43
N VAL A 503 21.74 34.98 -42.31
CA VAL A 503 20.33 34.91 -42.68
C VAL A 503 19.85 33.47 -42.56
N PHE A 504 18.91 33.22 -41.64
CA PHE A 504 18.21 31.95 -41.57
C PHE A 504 17.08 31.86 -42.61
N SER A 505 16.72 30.66 -43.03
CA SER A 505 15.50 30.42 -43.81
C SER A 505 14.21 30.66 -43.00
N SER A 506 14.29 30.54 -41.67
CA SER A 506 13.30 31.06 -40.72
C SER A 506 14.00 31.44 -39.42
N SER A 507 13.63 32.56 -38.80
CA SER A 507 14.17 33.00 -37.51
C SER A 507 13.55 32.27 -36.30
N THR A 508 12.48 31.51 -36.52
CA THR A 508 11.85 30.64 -35.52
C THR A 508 11.56 29.26 -36.11
N VAL A 509 11.56 28.22 -35.26
CA VAL A 509 11.18 26.86 -35.65
C VAL A 509 10.41 26.17 -34.52
N THR A 510 9.28 25.55 -34.85
CA THR A 510 8.46 24.76 -33.92
C THR A 510 8.80 23.29 -34.07
N VAL A 511 9.04 22.60 -32.95
CA VAL A 511 9.57 21.22 -32.93
C VAL A 511 8.83 20.38 -31.88
N ASN A 512 8.26 19.26 -32.31
CA ASN A 512 7.59 18.30 -31.40
C ASN A 512 8.59 17.73 -30.38
N PRO A 513 8.15 17.39 -29.15
CA PRO A 513 9.03 16.81 -28.13
C PRO A 513 9.78 15.57 -28.63
N ALA A 514 11.00 15.35 -28.14
CA ALA A 514 11.93 14.31 -28.59
C ALA A 514 12.25 14.27 -30.11
N THR A 515 11.87 15.28 -30.91
CA THR A 515 12.15 15.32 -32.37
C THR A 515 13.14 16.42 -32.77
N LYS A 516 13.46 16.49 -34.07
CA LYS A 516 14.43 17.43 -34.65
C LYS A 516 13.87 18.16 -35.86
N ALA A 517 14.22 19.43 -36.00
CA ALA A 517 13.99 20.22 -37.21
C ALA A 517 15.31 20.78 -37.75
N PHE A 518 15.33 21.07 -39.06
CA PHE A 518 16.50 21.58 -39.77
C PHE A 518 16.20 22.94 -40.38
N ILE A 519 17.09 23.90 -40.19
CA ILE A 519 16.99 25.27 -40.71
C ILE A 519 18.28 25.62 -41.45
N THR A 520 18.16 26.27 -42.59
CA THR A 520 19.32 26.73 -43.37
C THR A 520 19.79 28.09 -42.85
N LEU A 521 21.09 28.24 -42.60
CA LEU A 521 21.74 29.50 -42.26
C LEU A 521 22.75 29.86 -43.36
N LYS A 522 22.62 31.05 -43.97
CA LYS A 522 23.62 31.61 -44.89
C LYS A 522 24.45 32.66 -44.15
N VAL A 523 25.77 32.47 -44.09
CA VAL A 523 26.72 33.43 -43.51
C VAL A 523 27.58 34.02 -44.62
N THR A 524 27.72 35.34 -44.65
CA THR A 524 28.51 36.06 -45.66
C THR A 524 29.48 37.02 -44.97
N SER A 525 30.77 36.95 -45.33
CA SER A 525 31.79 37.89 -44.84
C SER A 525 31.74 39.22 -45.59
N PRO A 526 32.30 40.32 -45.02
CA PRO A 526 32.67 41.49 -45.82
C PRO A 526 33.59 41.11 -46.99
N VAL A 527 33.48 41.84 -48.11
CA VAL A 527 34.38 41.69 -49.28
C VAL A 527 35.83 42.10 -48.98
N ALA A 528 36.03 42.93 -47.95
CA ALA A 528 37.34 43.39 -47.47
C ALA A 528 37.91 42.54 -46.32
N ALA A 529 37.27 41.41 -45.97
CA ALA A 529 37.74 40.57 -44.87
C ALA A 529 39.05 39.84 -45.23
N ASN A 530 39.98 39.83 -44.27
CA ASN A 530 41.30 39.21 -44.44
C ASN A 530 41.21 37.68 -44.57
N ARG A 531 42.26 37.05 -45.13
CA ARG A 531 42.42 35.59 -45.11
C ARG A 531 42.48 35.10 -43.66
N GLY A 532 41.65 34.13 -43.30
CA GLY A 532 41.62 33.56 -41.96
C GLY A 532 40.45 32.60 -41.74
N THR A 533 40.41 32.02 -40.54
CA THR A 533 39.28 31.23 -40.05
C THR A 533 38.55 32.05 -38.99
N TYR A 534 37.25 32.26 -39.18
CA TYR A 534 36.43 33.12 -38.35
C TYR A 534 35.38 32.27 -37.62
N ASN A 535 35.41 32.31 -36.29
CA ASN A 535 34.42 31.63 -35.46
C ASN A 535 33.13 32.47 -35.41
N PHE A 536 32.00 31.80 -35.42
CA PHE A 536 30.70 32.39 -35.07
C PHE A 536 29.89 31.39 -34.24
N SER A 537 28.91 31.92 -33.49
CA SER A 537 27.96 31.11 -32.74
C SER A 537 26.56 31.16 -33.37
N VAL A 538 25.80 30.10 -33.13
CA VAL A 538 24.36 30.03 -33.34
C VAL A 538 23.73 29.66 -32.00
N SER A 539 22.61 30.28 -31.64
CA SER A 539 21.81 29.91 -30.47
C SER A 539 20.36 29.61 -30.86
N ALA A 540 19.73 28.76 -30.05
CA ALA A 540 18.31 28.45 -30.10
C ALA A 540 17.74 28.58 -28.69
N THR A 541 16.70 29.40 -28.52
CA THR A 541 16.07 29.70 -27.21
C THR A 541 14.57 29.42 -27.29
N ASN A 542 14.01 28.68 -26.34
CA ASN A 542 12.57 28.43 -26.27
C ASN A 542 11.82 29.76 -26.07
N THR A 543 10.84 30.06 -26.93
CA THR A 543 10.13 31.36 -26.93
C THR A 543 9.14 31.51 -25.78
N ALA A 544 8.63 30.42 -25.22
CA ALA A 544 7.75 30.43 -24.05
C ALA A 544 8.51 30.35 -22.73
N ALA A 545 9.71 29.72 -22.74
CA ALA A 545 10.52 29.50 -21.55
C ALA A 545 12.00 29.85 -21.83
N ALA A 546 12.32 31.15 -21.87
CA ALA A 546 13.60 31.68 -22.36
C ALA A 546 14.86 31.24 -21.58
N THR A 547 14.70 30.65 -20.40
CA THR A 547 15.79 29.99 -19.64
C THR A 547 16.31 28.73 -20.31
N PHE A 548 15.51 28.09 -21.18
CA PHE A 548 15.89 26.88 -21.91
C PHE A 548 16.47 27.25 -23.27
N ALA A 549 17.79 27.17 -23.37
CA ALA A 549 18.53 27.58 -24.55
C ALA A 549 19.77 26.70 -24.77
N ALA A 550 20.20 26.64 -26.03
CA ALA A 550 21.47 26.01 -26.41
C ALA A 550 22.22 26.88 -27.41
N SER A 551 23.53 26.74 -27.44
CA SER A 551 24.38 27.36 -28.45
C SER A 551 25.39 26.38 -29.02
N THR A 552 25.84 26.65 -30.24
CA THR A 552 26.83 25.83 -30.95
C THR A 552 27.69 26.76 -31.80
N THR A 553 28.95 26.39 -32.04
CA THR A 553 29.87 27.17 -32.87
C THR A 553 30.14 26.50 -34.21
N ALA A 554 30.45 27.31 -35.21
CA ALA A 554 31.00 26.89 -36.50
C ALA A 554 32.05 27.90 -36.97
N THR A 555 32.79 27.55 -38.02
CA THR A 555 33.83 28.41 -38.58
C THR A 555 33.65 28.65 -40.08
N TYR A 556 33.88 29.90 -40.50
CA TYR A 556 33.94 30.31 -41.90
C TYR A 556 35.40 30.54 -42.28
N VAL A 557 35.83 30.02 -43.43
CA VAL A 557 37.23 30.06 -43.90
C VAL A 557 37.36 30.92 -45.15
N ILE A 558 38.15 32.00 -45.06
CA ILE A 558 38.56 32.82 -46.22
C ILE A 558 39.89 32.31 -46.76
N LYS A 559 39.91 31.89 -48.04
CA LYS A 559 41.14 31.58 -48.79
C LYS A 559 41.58 32.79 -49.64
N ARG A 560 42.81 32.74 -50.17
CA ARG A 560 43.23 33.68 -51.22
C ARG A 560 42.38 33.45 -52.48
N LYS A 561 42.15 34.52 -53.24
CA LYS A 561 41.59 34.43 -54.61
C LYS A 561 42.47 33.54 -55.48
#